data_AF-A0A016VFT0-F1
#
_entry.id   AF-A0A016VFT0-F1
#
_cell.length_a   1.000
_cell.length_b   1.000
_cell.length_c   1.000
_cell.angle_alpha   90.00
_cell.angle_beta   90.00
_cell.angle_gamma   90.00
#
_symmetry.space_group_name_H-M   'P 1'
#
loop_
_entity.id
_entity.type
_entity.pdbx_description
1 polymer ?
#
loop_
_entity_poly.entity_id
_entity_poly.type
_entity_poly.pdbx_seq_one_letter_code
_entity_poly.pdbx_strand_id
1 'polypeptide(L)'
;MPSILVILFLCVGSLLAAGPECKDKKVSPEIRQQILDFHKQRREGKAVEWDCGLEDKARGILKTGKSGKIDTSKVSKNRGVNVREFRKEFEDAKTFVDRALRHWWSSDLNSKKNMANPQNKKIGCSYKEDDVFFLVACFYEK
;
A
#
# COMPACT_ATOMS: atom_id res chain seq x y z
N MET A 1 -30.88 -39.76 -30.52
CA MET A 1 -29.61 -39.01 -30.67
C MET A 1 -29.32 -38.33 -29.35
N PRO A 2 -28.28 -38.69 -28.59
CA PRO A 2 -27.99 -38.00 -27.34
C PRO A 2 -27.28 -36.69 -27.65
N SER A 3 -27.82 -35.58 -27.16
CA SER A 3 -27.15 -34.28 -27.19
C SER A 3 -25.99 -34.32 -26.20
N ILE A 4 -24.76 -34.30 -26.72
CA ILE A 4 -23.56 -34.11 -25.91
C ILE A 4 -23.56 -32.65 -25.44
N LEU A 5 -23.88 -32.44 -24.17
CA LEU A 5 -23.74 -31.15 -23.51
C LEU A 5 -22.24 -30.89 -23.33
N VAL A 6 -21.63 -30.16 -24.27
CA VAL A 6 -20.25 -29.70 -24.14
C VAL A 6 -20.23 -28.58 -23.11
N ILE A 7 -19.97 -28.93 -21.85
CA ILE A 7 -19.68 -27.96 -20.80
C ILE A 7 -18.31 -27.36 -21.13
N LEU A 8 -18.32 -26.21 -21.79
CA LEU A 8 -17.14 -25.36 -21.90
C LEU A 8 -16.76 -24.92 -20.47
N PHE A 9 -15.76 -25.58 -19.90
CA PHE A 9 -14.99 -25.02 -18.81
C PHE A 9 -14.33 -23.75 -19.33
N LEU A 10 -14.96 -22.60 -19.05
CA LEU A 10 -14.30 -21.31 -19.14
C LEU A 10 -13.11 -21.38 -18.18
N CYS A 11 -11.93 -21.62 -18.74
CA CYS A 11 -10.67 -21.32 -18.11
C CYS A 11 -10.69 -19.82 -17.82
N VAL A 12 -11.23 -19.43 -16.65
CA VAL A 12 -11.02 -18.11 -16.07
C VAL A 12 -9.56 -18.12 -15.69
N GLY A 13 -8.72 -17.85 -16.69
CA GLY A 13 -7.29 -17.71 -16.51
C GLY A 13 -7.09 -16.76 -15.36
N SER A 14 -6.46 -17.25 -14.31
CA SER A 14 -5.92 -16.43 -13.24
C SER A 14 -4.84 -15.54 -13.85
N LEU A 15 -5.25 -14.52 -14.60
CA LEU A 15 -4.55 -13.24 -14.56
C LEU A 15 -4.69 -12.79 -13.12
N LEU A 16 -3.79 -13.30 -12.28
CA LEU A 16 -3.40 -12.64 -11.04
C LEU A 16 -2.98 -11.26 -11.51
N ALA A 17 -3.90 -10.31 -11.46
CA ALA A 17 -3.63 -8.93 -11.82
C ALA A 17 -2.49 -8.51 -10.91
N ALA A 18 -1.28 -8.48 -11.48
CA ALA A 18 -0.20 -7.66 -10.96
C ALA A 18 -0.86 -6.30 -10.73
N GLY A 19 -0.86 -5.80 -9.49
CA GLY A 19 -1.63 -4.62 -9.11
C GLY A 19 -1.33 -3.39 -9.97
N PRO A 20 -1.86 -2.21 -9.61
CA PRO A 20 -1.71 -1.03 -10.45
C PRO A 20 -0.23 -0.73 -10.76
N GLU A 21 0.04 -0.31 -11.99
CA GLU A 21 1.39 0.06 -12.41
C GLU A 21 1.62 1.57 -12.27
N CYS A 22 2.80 1.93 -11.77
CA CYS A 22 3.32 3.29 -11.86
C CYS A 22 4.64 3.27 -12.63
N LYS A 23 5.05 4.43 -13.17
CA LYS A 23 6.32 4.56 -13.90
C LYS A 23 7.54 4.13 -13.10
N ASP A 24 7.46 4.27 -11.77
CA ASP A 24 8.51 3.80 -10.87
C ASP A 24 8.33 2.32 -10.49
N LYS A 25 9.47 1.62 -10.44
CA LYS A 25 9.53 0.18 -10.20
C LYS A 25 9.86 -0.20 -8.75
N LYS A 26 10.09 0.76 -7.84
CA LYS A 26 10.49 0.47 -6.45
C LYS A 26 9.37 -0.20 -5.69
N VAL A 27 8.14 0.30 -5.78
CA VAL A 27 6.97 -0.44 -5.28
C VAL A 27 6.52 -1.38 -6.38
N SER A 28 6.51 -2.68 -6.11
CA SER A 28 6.04 -3.64 -7.11
C SER A 28 4.51 -3.56 -7.25
N PRO A 29 3.95 -3.89 -8.44
CA PRO A 29 2.51 -4.11 -8.61
C PRO A 29 1.89 -5.01 -7.54
N GLU A 30 2.60 -6.06 -7.12
CA GLU A 30 2.16 -6.98 -6.07
C GLU A 30 1.98 -6.28 -4.71
N ILE A 31 2.95 -5.46 -4.28
CA ILE A 31 2.86 -4.71 -3.01
C ILE A 31 1.72 -3.68 -3.08
N ARG A 32 1.52 -3.04 -4.24
CA ARG A 32 0.38 -2.13 -4.43
C ARG A 32 -0.94 -2.88 -4.28
N GLN A 33 -1.07 -4.06 -4.90
CA GLN A 33 -2.26 -4.89 -4.78
C GLN A 33 -2.52 -5.31 -3.33
N GLN A 34 -1.47 -5.75 -2.62
CA GLN A 34 -1.56 -6.11 -1.20
C GLN A 34 -2.14 -4.97 -0.34
N ILE A 35 -1.68 -3.73 -0.56
CA ILE A 35 -2.19 -2.56 0.17
C ILE A 35 -3.66 -2.31 -0.15
N LEU A 36 -4.06 -2.39 -1.43
CA LEU A 36 -5.44 -2.21 -1.85
C LEU A 36 -6.36 -3.30 -1.26
N ASP A 37 -5.93 -4.56 -1.31
CA ASP A 37 -6.66 -5.69 -0.76
C ASP A 37 -6.86 -5.55 0.74
N PHE A 38 -5.82 -5.12 1.48
CA PHE A 38 -5.93 -4.84 2.91
C PHE A 38 -7.02 -3.80 3.21
N HIS A 39 -7.05 -2.70 2.45
CA HIS A 39 -8.08 -1.67 2.63
C HIS A 39 -9.47 -2.19 2.23
N LYS A 40 -9.59 -2.93 1.12
CA LYS A 40 -10.86 -3.51 0.65
C LYS A 40 -11.47 -4.44 1.70
N GLN A 41 -10.67 -5.32 2.29
CA GLN A 41 -11.11 -6.26 3.33
C GLN A 41 -11.62 -5.54 4.59
N ARG A 42 -11.03 -4.38 4.93
CA ARG A 42 -11.31 -3.67 6.19
C ARG A 42 -12.31 -2.52 6.08
N ARG A 43 -12.57 -2.03 4.87
CA ARG A 43 -13.52 -0.93 4.60
C ARG A 43 -14.89 -1.39 4.12
N GLU A 44 -15.24 -2.66 4.35
CA GLU A 44 -16.56 -3.23 3.99
C GLU A 44 -16.98 -2.91 2.54
N GLY A 45 -16.04 -3.06 1.59
CA GLY A 45 -16.31 -2.84 0.17
C GLY A 45 -16.19 -1.39 -0.31
N LYS A 46 -15.97 -0.40 0.57
CA LYS A 46 -15.61 0.96 0.16
C LYS A 46 -14.17 1.00 -0.33
N ALA A 47 -13.95 0.54 -1.56
CA ALA A 47 -12.62 0.44 -2.17
C ALA A 47 -11.87 1.78 -2.17
N VAL A 48 -10.54 1.66 -2.17
CA VAL A 48 -9.62 2.74 -2.52
C VAL A 48 -8.92 2.37 -3.81
N GLU A 49 -8.57 3.37 -4.60
CA GLU A 49 -7.80 3.22 -5.82
C GLU A 49 -6.36 3.68 -5.58
N TRP A 50 -5.44 3.12 -6.36
CA TRP A 50 -4.04 3.55 -6.29
C TRP A 50 -3.83 4.84 -7.09
N ASP A 51 -3.06 5.76 -6.53
CA ASP A 51 -2.69 7.02 -7.17
C ASP A 51 -1.16 7.17 -7.16
N CYS A 52 -0.57 7.14 -8.36
CA CYS A 52 0.88 7.27 -8.53
C CYS A 52 1.43 8.62 -8.06
N GLY A 53 0.63 9.69 -8.10
CA GLY A 53 1.03 11.01 -7.59
C GLY A 53 1.08 11.05 -6.06
N LEU A 54 0.22 10.28 -5.38
CA LEU A 54 0.30 10.06 -3.94
C LEU A 54 1.49 9.15 -3.58
N GLU A 55 1.81 8.14 -4.40
CA GLU A 55 3.04 7.33 -4.26
C GLU A 55 4.30 8.21 -4.37
N ASP A 56 4.34 9.15 -5.32
CA ASP A 56 5.44 10.09 -5.48
C ASP A 56 5.59 11.03 -4.27
N LYS A 57 4.47 11.51 -3.71
CA LYS A 57 4.48 12.30 -2.48
C LYS A 57 4.98 11.49 -1.28
N ALA A 58 4.54 10.24 -1.15
CA ALA A 58 5.01 9.33 -0.11
C ALA A 58 6.52 9.13 -0.23
N ARG A 59 7.03 8.88 -1.44
CA ARG A 59 8.46 8.72 -1.72
C ARG A 59 9.27 9.97 -1.35
N GLY A 60 8.72 11.15 -1.61
CA GLY A 60 9.37 12.44 -1.34
C GLY A 60 9.69 12.71 0.13
N ILE A 61 8.94 12.09 1.05
CA ILE A 61 9.19 12.23 2.50
C ILE A 61 10.15 11.17 3.06
N LEU A 62 10.48 10.13 2.29
CA LEU A 62 11.38 9.07 2.72
C LEU A 62 12.83 9.45 2.41
N LYS A 63 13.66 9.61 3.44
CA LYS A 63 15.09 9.89 3.31
C LYS A 63 15.89 8.72 3.89
N THR A 64 16.72 8.09 3.07
CA THR A 64 17.67 7.05 3.50
C THR A 64 19.04 7.68 3.80
N GLY A 65 19.79 7.06 4.71
CA GLY A 65 21.03 7.60 5.31
C GLY A 65 21.21 7.07 6.74
N LYS A 66 22.33 7.40 7.41
CA LYS A 66 22.78 6.75 8.68
C LYS A 66 21.73 6.60 9.81
N SER A 67 20.66 7.39 9.82
CA SER A 67 19.60 7.29 10.85
C SER A 67 18.27 6.75 10.35
N GLY A 68 18.04 6.64 9.03
CA GLY A 68 16.69 6.69 8.48
C GLY A 68 15.99 8.01 8.86
N LYS A 69 15.25 8.65 7.95
CA LYS A 69 14.39 9.77 8.37
C LYS A 69 13.17 9.88 7.49
N ILE A 70 12.02 9.91 8.12
CA ILE A 70 10.77 10.30 7.47
C ILE A 70 10.54 11.79 7.74
N ASP A 71 10.59 12.62 6.70
CA ASP A 71 10.45 14.07 6.80
C ASP A 71 9.01 14.51 6.53
N THR A 72 8.22 14.59 7.59
CA THR A 72 6.83 15.07 7.52
C THR A 72 6.69 16.58 7.68
N SER A 73 7.79 17.34 7.79
CA SER A 73 7.74 18.79 8.11
C SER A 73 6.99 19.62 7.06
N LYS A 74 6.98 19.18 5.80
CA LYS A 74 6.29 19.84 4.68
C LYS A 74 4.92 19.23 4.36
N VAL A 75 4.48 18.25 5.14
CA VAL A 75 3.16 17.63 4.95
C VAL A 75 2.10 18.55 5.57
N SER A 76 1.13 18.98 4.75
CA SER A 76 -0.01 19.76 5.25
C SER A 76 -0.72 19.03 6.39
N LYS A 77 -1.09 19.75 7.45
CA LYS A 77 -1.81 19.20 8.63
C LYS A 77 -3.13 18.51 8.26
N ASN A 78 -3.74 18.92 7.15
CA ASN A 78 -4.99 18.34 6.65
C ASN A 78 -4.79 17.11 5.76
N ARG A 79 -3.54 16.73 5.45
CA ARG A 79 -3.25 15.55 4.64
C ARG A 79 -3.34 14.28 5.48
N GLY A 80 -3.98 13.24 4.96
CA GLY A 80 -3.89 11.90 5.56
C GLY A 80 -2.55 11.30 5.19
N VAL A 81 -1.66 11.11 6.16
CA VAL A 81 -0.38 10.42 5.98
C VAL A 81 -0.19 9.45 7.14
N ASN A 82 0.17 8.21 6.79
CA ASN A 82 0.67 7.23 7.75
C ASN A 82 2.13 6.97 7.44
N VAL A 83 2.97 6.89 8.47
CA VAL A 83 4.41 6.66 8.34
C VAL A 83 4.83 5.59 9.31
N ARG A 84 5.85 4.81 8.94
CA ARG A 84 6.47 3.86 9.85
C ARG A 84 7.92 3.57 9.48
N GLU A 85 8.72 3.41 10.52
CA GLU A 85 10.10 2.98 10.45
C GLU A 85 10.25 1.62 11.15
N PHE A 86 11.03 0.75 10.54
CA PHE A 86 11.48 -0.51 11.12
C PHE A 86 13.00 -0.55 11.07
N ARG A 87 13.63 -1.15 12.09
CA ARG A 87 14.96 -1.69 11.89
C ARG A 87 14.88 -2.86 10.92
N LYS A 88 15.82 -2.92 9.99
CA LYS A 88 15.86 -3.95 8.98
C LYS A 88 16.27 -5.27 9.61
N GLU A 89 15.48 -6.29 9.29
CA GLU A 89 15.66 -7.69 9.61
C GLU A 89 15.77 -8.44 8.28
N PHE A 90 16.03 -9.75 8.31
CA PHE A 90 16.03 -10.59 7.10
C PHE A 90 14.59 -10.89 6.63
N GLU A 91 13.88 -9.84 6.23
CA GLU A 91 12.51 -9.90 5.68
C GLU A 91 12.42 -9.14 4.36
N ASP A 92 11.43 -9.49 3.54
CA ASP A 92 11.15 -8.80 2.28
C ASP A 92 10.26 -7.55 2.48
N ALA A 93 10.22 -6.68 1.46
CA ALA A 93 9.44 -5.45 1.52
C ALA A 93 7.94 -5.70 1.72
N LYS A 94 7.41 -6.79 1.15
CA LYS A 94 6.00 -7.19 1.26
C LYS A 94 5.62 -7.49 2.72
N THR A 95 6.50 -8.14 3.46
CA THR A 95 6.34 -8.46 4.89
C THR A 95 6.38 -7.19 5.74
N PHE A 96 7.35 -6.29 5.51
CA PHE A 96 7.38 -5.01 6.24
C PHE A 96 6.14 -4.15 5.97
N VAL A 97 5.67 -4.11 4.73
CA VAL A 97 4.44 -3.39 4.37
C VAL A 97 3.23 -3.99 5.09
N ASP A 98 3.09 -5.33 5.13
CA ASP A 98 2.02 -6.00 5.89
C ASP A 98 2.05 -5.62 7.39
N ARG A 99 3.24 -5.67 8.00
CA ARG A 99 3.45 -5.28 9.40
C ARG A 99 3.04 -3.82 9.64
N ALA A 100 3.35 -2.91 8.71
CA ALA A 100 2.94 -1.51 8.79
C ALA A 100 1.41 -1.36 8.74
N LEU A 101 0.76 -1.99 7.76
CA LEU A 101 -0.69 -1.97 7.59
C LEU A 101 -1.42 -2.50 8.83
N ARG A 102 -0.98 -3.64 9.36
CA ARG A 102 -1.59 -4.24 10.57
C ARG A 102 -1.47 -3.34 11.79
N HIS A 103 -0.30 -2.74 12.00
CA HIS A 103 -0.09 -1.86 13.13
C HIS A 103 -0.87 -0.55 13.00
N TRP A 104 -0.87 0.07 11.83
CA TRP A 104 -1.68 1.27 11.58
C TRP A 104 -3.16 0.99 11.78
N TRP A 105 -3.64 -0.20 11.43
CA TRP A 105 -5.03 -0.56 11.65
C TRP A 105 -5.37 -0.87 13.11
N SER A 106 -4.50 -1.59 13.81
CA SER A 106 -4.83 -2.20 15.11
C SER A 106 -4.26 -1.43 16.31
N SER A 107 -3.17 -0.69 16.15
CA SER A 107 -2.37 -0.17 17.26
C SER A 107 -2.15 1.35 17.22
N ASP A 108 -2.32 2.00 16.07
CA ASP A 108 -2.20 3.46 15.94
C ASP A 108 -3.55 4.08 15.56
N LEU A 109 -4.19 4.72 16.53
CA LEU A 109 -5.52 5.33 16.35
C LEU A 109 -5.54 6.43 15.29
N ASN A 110 -4.46 7.20 15.13
CA ASN A 110 -4.41 8.29 14.14
C ASN A 110 -4.25 7.71 12.74
N SER A 111 -3.37 6.72 12.59
CA SER A 111 -3.20 6.02 11.32
C SER A 111 -4.45 5.24 10.92
N LYS A 112 -5.14 4.60 11.88
CA LYS A 112 -6.41 3.91 11.67
C LYS A 112 -7.49 4.86 11.14
N LYS A 113 -7.59 6.08 11.70
CA LYS A 113 -8.55 7.10 11.21
C LYS A 113 -8.31 7.42 9.74
N ASN A 114 -7.06 7.53 9.29
CA ASN A 114 -6.76 7.75 7.86
C ASN A 114 -7.12 6.52 7.00
N MET A 115 -6.80 5.31 7.45
CA MET A 115 -7.12 4.06 6.71
C MET A 115 -8.63 3.83 6.56
N ALA A 116 -9.38 4.05 7.65
CA ALA A 116 -10.81 3.80 7.73
C ALA A 116 -11.68 4.96 7.21
N ASN A 117 -11.10 6.12 6.89
CA ASN A 117 -11.87 7.28 6.44
C ASN A 117 -12.57 6.98 5.10
N PRO A 118 -13.91 6.92 5.05
CA PRO A 118 -14.63 6.61 3.82
C PRO A 118 -14.52 7.69 2.74
N GLN A 119 -14.12 8.91 3.11
CA GLN A 119 -13.88 10.01 2.18
C GLN A 119 -12.57 9.84 1.42
N ASN A 120 -11.60 9.09 1.95
CA ASN A 120 -10.37 8.81 1.25
C ASN A 120 -10.66 7.78 0.14
N LYS A 121 -10.67 8.21 -1.13
CA LYS A 121 -10.90 7.35 -2.30
C LYS A 121 -9.62 6.88 -2.96
N LYS A 122 -8.53 7.63 -2.81
CA LYS A 122 -7.23 7.24 -3.33
C LYS A 122 -6.17 7.10 -2.24
N ILE A 123 -5.22 6.21 -2.52
CA ILE A 123 -4.03 5.97 -1.72
C ILE A 123 -2.82 5.87 -2.63
N GLY A 124 -1.67 6.33 -2.15
CA GLY A 124 -0.39 5.99 -2.76
C GLY A 124 0.65 5.84 -1.67
N CYS A 125 1.37 4.73 -1.70
CA CYS A 125 2.40 4.43 -0.71
C CYS A 125 3.74 4.23 -1.38
N SER A 126 4.81 4.50 -0.63
CA SER A 126 6.16 4.19 -1.06
C SER A 126 6.95 3.65 0.12
N TYR A 127 8.04 2.95 -0.19
CA TYR A 127 9.03 2.56 0.80
C TYR A 127 10.44 2.84 0.29
N LYS A 128 11.34 3.04 1.24
CA LYS A 128 12.78 3.04 1.01
C LYS A 128 13.43 2.20 2.09
N GLU A 129 14.58 1.65 1.76
CA GLU A 129 15.36 0.84 2.68
C GLU A 129 16.84 1.14 2.47
N ASP A 130 17.61 0.96 3.54
CA ASP A 130 19.06 0.82 3.49
C ASP A 130 19.45 -0.46 4.24
N ASP A 131 20.68 -0.56 4.73
CA ASP A 131 21.16 -1.74 5.47
C ASP A 131 20.62 -1.79 6.91
N VAL A 132 20.11 -0.67 7.43
CA VAL A 132 19.71 -0.53 8.84
C VAL A 132 18.21 -0.35 9.00
N PHE A 133 17.55 0.34 8.05
CA PHE A 133 16.15 0.72 8.18
C PHE A 133 15.30 0.36 6.97
N PHE A 134 14.03 0.06 7.25
CA PHE A 134 12.95 0.05 6.27
C PHE A 134 11.94 1.13 6.63
N LEU A 135 11.74 2.09 5.73
CA LEU A 135 10.86 3.24 5.90
C LEU A 135 9.68 3.11 4.94
N VAL A 136 8.46 3.26 5.44
CA VAL A 136 7.24 3.21 4.62
C VAL A 136 6.33 4.38 4.94
N ALA A 137 5.73 4.94 3.90
CA ALA A 137 4.74 6.01 4.02
C ALA A 137 3.57 5.75 3.08
N CYS A 138 2.36 6.11 3.52
CA CYS A 138 1.14 6.10 2.72
C CYS A 138 0.45 7.45 2.80
N PHE A 139 0.15 8.02 1.64
CA PHE A 139 -0.65 9.24 1.51
C PHE A 139 -2.07 8.88 1.08
N TYR A 140 -3.04 9.62 1.60
CA TYR A 140 -4.44 9.52 1.25
C TYR A 140 -4.93 10.80 0.57
N GLU A 141 -5.89 10.65 -0.34
CA GLU A 141 -6.71 11.74 -0.85
C GLU A 141 -7.65 12.17 0.28
N LYS A 142 -7.38 13.35 0.86
CA LYS A 142 -8.27 14.04 1.79
C LYS A 142 -8.73 15.32 1.12
#